data_AF-A0A4Y2T9Y4-F1
#
_entry.id   AF-A0A4Y2T9Y4-F1
#
_cell.length_a   1.000
_cell.length_b   1.000
_cell.length_c   1.000
_cell.angle_alpha   90.00
_cell.angle_beta   90.00
_cell.angle_gamma   90.00
#
_symmetry.space_group_name_H-M   'P 1'
#
loop_
_entity.id
_entity.type
_entity.pdbx_description
1 polymer ?
#
loop_
_entity_poly.entity_id
_entity_poly.type
_entity_poly.pdbx_seq_one_letter_code
_entity_poly.pdbx_strand_id
1 'polypeptide(L)'
;MCCAIKNYAIESPFIADPNIDLYLLYIYTDIIQPEMVGGVFAPLLRIVTVKGKDGDMIHEIFDRLHYCPVSRKNFQSIEIVIRTHTGRFVSFDREKLIVKLHFRLKHL
;
A
#
# COMPACT_ATOMS: atom_id res chain seq x y z
N MET A 1 32.43 -31.76 -34.82
CA MET A 1 32.01 -30.40 -35.17
C MET A 1 30.92 -29.98 -34.19
N CYS A 2 31.23 -29.21 -33.16
CA CYS A 2 30.21 -28.67 -32.24
C CYS A 2 29.67 -27.34 -32.80
N CYS A 3 28.36 -27.27 -33.00
CA CYS A 3 27.65 -26.05 -33.37
C CYS A 3 27.49 -25.19 -32.11
N ALA A 4 28.11 -24.01 -32.08
CA ALA A 4 27.91 -23.03 -31.02
C ALA A 4 26.62 -22.24 -31.31
N ILE A 5 25.58 -22.45 -30.51
CA ILE A 5 24.35 -21.66 -30.54
C ILE A 5 24.69 -20.30 -29.91
N LYS A 6 24.77 -19.25 -30.73
CA LYS A 6 24.87 -17.87 -30.23
C LYS A 6 23.50 -17.45 -29.71
N ASN A 7 23.37 -17.34 -28.39
CA ASN A 7 22.22 -16.69 -27.77
C ASN A 7 22.30 -15.18 -28.04
N TYR A 8 21.44 -14.67 -28.91
CA TYR A 8 21.24 -13.24 -29.07
C TYR A 8 20.25 -12.77 -28.00
N ALA A 9 20.75 -12.09 -26.97
CA ALA A 9 19.91 -11.33 -26.06
C ALA A 9 19.49 -10.04 -26.79
N ILE A 10 18.19 -9.88 -27.04
CA ILE A 10 17.63 -8.63 -27.56
C ILE A 10 17.28 -7.78 -26.33
N GLU A 11 18.12 -6.79 -26.03
CA GLU A 11 17.84 -5.83 -24.97
C GLU A 11 16.87 -4.77 -25.51
N SER A 12 15.71 -4.64 -24.87
CA SER A 12 14.79 -3.53 -25.13
C SER A 12 15.43 -2.23 -24.59
N PRO A 13 15.45 -1.13 -25.37
CA PRO A 13 15.91 0.16 -24.87
C PRO A 13 14.95 0.75 -23.81
N PHE A 14 13.77 0.16 -23.65
CA PHE A 14 12.80 0.54 -22.64
C PHE A 14 13.01 -0.29 -21.38
N ILE A 15 13.21 0.41 -20.26
CA ILE A 15 13.15 -0.19 -18.92
C ILE A 15 11.71 -0.70 -18.75
N ALA A 16 11.55 -2.02 -18.63
CA ALA A 16 10.29 -2.57 -18.16
C ALA A 16 10.12 -2.12 -16.71
N ASP A 17 9.32 -1.09 -16.49
CA ASP A 17 8.86 -0.72 -15.16
C ASP A 17 7.52 -1.42 -14.91
N PRO A 18 7.51 -2.57 -14.20
CA PRO A 18 6.29 -3.31 -13.93
C PRO A 18 5.30 -2.52 -13.05
N ASN A 19 5.68 -1.34 -12.54
CA ASN A 19 4.86 -0.51 -11.65
C ASN A 19 4.06 0.58 -12.35
N ILE A 20 4.26 0.83 -13.66
CA ILE A 20 3.61 1.93 -14.39
C ILE A 20 2.07 1.89 -14.28
N ASP A 21 1.49 0.69 -14.17
CA ASP A 21 0.03 0.49 -14.08
C ASP A 21 -0.48 0.17 -12.66
N LEU A 22 0.40 0.16 -11.64
CA LEU A 22 0.01 -0.15 -10.26
C LEU A 22 -0.18 1.14 -9.45
N TYR A 23 -1.42 1.61 -9.39
CA TYR A 23 -1.83 2.66 -8.46
C TYR A 23 -1.89 2.10 -7.03
N LEU A 24 -0.74 2.03 -6.37
CA LEU A 24 -0.63 1.61 -4.97
C LEU A 24 -0.83 2.81 -4.04
N LEU A 25 -1.71 2.63 -3.06
CA LEU A 25 -1.93 3.54 -1.94
C LEU A 25 -1.37 2.93 -0.65
N TYR A 26 -0.46 3.65 -0.04
CA TYR A 26 0.16 3.32 1.23
C TYR A 26 -0.58 4.08 2.33
N ILE A 27 -1.25 3.34 3.21
CA ILE A 27 -2.05 3.88 4.30
C ILE A 27 -1.23 3.79 5.58
N TYR A 28 -0.77 4.92 6.08
CA TYR A 28 -0.08 5.06 7.35
C TYR A 28 -1.05 5.53 8.42
N THR A 29 -0.78 5.15 9.67
CA THR A 29 -1.55 5.64 10.82
C THR A 29 -0.70 5.69 12.06
N ASP A 30 -0.94 6.66 12.94
CA ASP A 30 -0.17 6.79 14.18
C ASP A 30 -0.66 5.87 15.33
N ILE A 31 -1.75 5.12 15.11
CA ILE A 31 -2.38 4.29 16.15
C ILE A 31 -1.79 2.87 16.26
N ILE A 32 -1.00 2.42 15.30
CA ILE A 32 -0.38 1.09 15.31
C ILE A 32 1.09 1.14 15.72
N GLN A 33 1.61 0.05 16.26
CA GLN A 33 3.05 -0.10 16.47
C GLN A 33 3.76 -0.15 15.11
N PRO A 34 4.87 0.57 14.91
CA PRO A 34 5.66 0.48 13.69
C PRO A 34 6.15 -0.96 13.44
N GLU A 35 6.03 -1.42 12.19
CA GLU A 35 6.49 -2.74 11.77
C GLU A 35 7.55 -2.60 10.65
N MET A 36 8.35 -3.66 10.45
CA MET A 36 9.36 -3.68 9.40
C MET A 36 8.72 -3.82 8.02
N VAL A 37 8.85 -2.79 7.19
CA VAL A 37 8.34 -2.76 5.80
C VAL A 37 9.46 -2.30 4.88
N GLY A 38 9.86 -3.15 3.92
CA GLY A 38 10.85 -2.77 2.91
C GLY A 38 12.19 -2.29 3.48
N GLY A 39 12.58 -2.79 4.65
CA GLY A 39 13.82 -2.40 5.35
C GLY A 39 13.71 -1.17 6.26
N VAL A 40 12.51 -0.60 6.42
CA VAL A 40 12.26 0.55 7.30
C VAL A 40 11.17 0.19 8.32
N PHE A 41 11.33 0.64 9.57
CA PHE A 41 10.23 0.58 10.54
C PHE A 41 9.23 1.71 10.26
N ALA A 42 8.01 1.35 9.89
CA ALA A 42 6.97 2.31 9.56
C ALA A 42 5.63 1.89 10.15
N PRO A 43 4.78 2.83 10.58
CA PRO A 43 3.44 2.52 11.05
C PRO A 43 2.48 2.41 9.86
N LEU A 44 2.76 1.46 8.97
CA LEU A 44 2.00 1.17 7.77
C LEU A 44 0.84 0.22 8.09
N LEU A 45 -0.38 0.71 7.96
CA LEU A 45 -1.59 -0.08 8.19
C LEU A 45 -1.85 -1.05 7.05
N ARG A 46 -1.68 -0.58 5.80
CA ARG A 46 -1.96 -1.38 4.59
C ARG A 46 -1.42 -0.74 3.33
N ILE A 47 -1.18 -1.57 2.32
CA ILE A 47 -1.04 -1.17 0.92
C ILE A 47 -2.28 -1.62 0.17
N VAL A 48 -2.93 -0.72 -0.54
CA VAL A 48 -4.13 -0.98 -1.35
C VAL A 48 -3.82 -0.75 -2.81
N THR A 49 -4.17 -1.70 -3.66
CA THR A 49 -4.12 -1.52 -5.11
C THR A 49 -5.44 -0.89 -5.56
N VAL A 50 -5.36 0.28 -6.18
CA VAL A 50 -6.50 0.95 -6.80
C VAL A 50 -6.76 0.25 -8.13
N LYS A 51 -7.94 -0.36 -8.25
CA LYS A 51 -8.41 -1.06 -9.45
C LYS A 51 -9.59 -0.28 -10.03
N GLY A 52 -9.33 0.61 -10.97
CA GLY A 52 -10.37 1.39 -11.64
C GLY A 52 -9.80 2.56 -12.42
N LYS A 53 -10.67 3.32 -13.08
CA LYS A 53 -10.34 4.50 -13.87
C LYS A 53 -10.72 5.77 -13.12
N ASP A 54 -10.29 6.91 -13.64
CA ASP A 54 -10.69 8.22 -13.09
C ASP A 54 -12.22 8.35 -13.04
N GLY A 55 -12.75 8.72 -11.87
CA GLY A 55 -14.19 8.81 -11.60
C GLY A 55 -14.87 7.53 -11.11
N ASP A 56 -14.17 6.39 -11.03
CA ASP A 56 -14.72 5.17 -10.44
C ASP A 56 -14.66 5.23 -8.91
N MET A 57 -15.81 5.01 -8.25
CA MET A 57 -15.83 4.76 -6.81
C MET A 57 -15.42 3.31 -6.54
N ILE A 58 -14.20 3.13 -6.04
CA ILE A 58 -13.64 1.81 -5.75
C ILE A 58 -13.85 1.49 -4.26
N HIS A 59 -14.54 0.38 -3.99
CA HIS A 59 -14.74 -0.13 -2.64
C HIS A 59 -14.03 -1.49 -2.48
N GLU A 60 -12.86 -1.48 -1.85
CA GLU A 60 -12.12 -2.71 -1.56
C GLU A 60 -12.62 -3.34 -0.25
N ILE A 61 -13.18 -4.54 -0.33
CA ILE A 61 -13.58 -5.35 0.83
C ILE A 61 -12.45 -6.33 1.13
N PHE A 62 -12.04 -6.39 2.39
CA PHE A 62 -10.98 -7.28 2.82
C PHE A 62 -11.53 -8.41 3.69
N ASP A 63 -11.64 -9.60 3.12
CA ASP A 63 -12.21 -10.79 3.79
C ASP A 63 -11.39 -11.24 5.01
N ARG A 64 -10.07 -10.97 5.01
CA ARG A 64 -9.19 -11.22 6.15
C ARG A 64 -8.76 -9.90 6.79
N LEU A 65 -9.33 -9.65 7.97
CA LEU A 65 -8.89 -8.55 8.83
C LEU A 65 -7.46 -8.84 9.32
N HIS A 66 -6.54 -7.94 9.00
CA HIS A 66 -5.18 -7.95 9.50
C HIS A 66 -5.14 -7.06 10.75
N TYR A 67 -5.03 -7.66 11.92
CA TYR A 67 -4.93 -6.92 13.18
C TYR A 67 -3.47 -6.62 13.51
N CYS A 68 -3.13 -5.34 13.59
CA CYS A 68 -1.83 -4.87 14.09
C CYS A 68 -1.93 -4.54 15.59
N PRO A 69 -0.83 -4.67 16.35
CA PRO A 69 -0.75 -4.15 17.70
C PRO A 69 -0.97 -2.63 17.73
N VAL A 70 -1.79 -2.16 18.66
CA VAL A 70 -2.03 -0.73 18.87
C VAL A 70 -0.87 -0.12 19.68
N SER A 71 -0.39 1.06 19.29
CA SER A 71 0.73 1.75 19.95
C SER A 71 0.35 2.39 21.29
N ARG A 72 -0.92 2.80 21.43
CA ARG A 72 -1.45 3.50 22.62
C ARG A 72 -2.91 3.12 22.91
N LYS A 73 -3.26 2.99 24.19
CA LYS A 73 -4.62 2.60 24.62
C LYS A 73 -5.58 3.77 24.77
N ASN A 74 -5.05 4.98 24.99
CA ASN A 74 -5.83 6.21 25.14
C ASN A 74 -5.45 7.17 24.02
N PHE A 75 -6.44 7.68 23.30
CA PHE A 75 -6.25 8.61 22.19
C PHE A 75 -7.54 9.38 21.93
N GLN A 76 -7.41 10.65 21.54
CA GLN A 76 -8.53 11.49 21.13
C GLN A 76 -8.62 11.61 19.60
N SER A 77 -7.47 11.53 18.92
CA SER A 77 -7.35 11.56 17.47
C SER A 77 -6.55 10.37 16.96
N ILE A 78 -6.83 10.01 15.71
CA ILE A 78 -6.05 9.08 14.91
C ILE A 78 -5.70 9.81 13.63
N GLU A 79 -4.42 9.85 13.29
CA GLU A 79 -3.96 10.37 12.02
C GLU A 79 -3.97 9.24 10.97
N ILE A 80 -4.49 9.55 9.78
CA ILE A 80 -4.43 8.68 8.61
C ILE A 80 -3.71 9.45 7.51
N VAL A 81 -2.59 8.92 7.04
CA VAL A 81 -1.80 9.52 5.95
C VAL A 81 -1.80 8.55 4.78
N ILE A 82 -2.31 8.98 3.64
CA ILE A 82 -2.36 8.18 2.42
C ILE A 82 -1.34 8.73 1.43
N ARG A 83 -0.44 7.86 0.97
CA ARG A 83 0.60 8.20 0.00
C ARG A 83 0.58 7.28 -1.21
N THR A 84 1.02 7.82 -2.34
CA THR A 84 1.36 7.02 -3.52
C THR A 84 2.62 6.18 -3.26
N HIS A 85 2.91 5.22 -4.14
CA HIS A 85 4.18 4.48 -4.12
C HIS A 85 5.43 5.37 -4.21
N THR A 86 5.31 6.57 -4.80
CA THR A 86 6.37 7.58 -4.84
C THR A 86 6.47 8.44 -3.57
N GLY A 87 5.64 8.17 -2.56
CA GLY A 87 5.63 8.90 -1.29
C GLY A 87 4.91 10.25 -1.33
N ARG A 88 4.23 10.59 -2.43
CA ARG A 88 3.44 11.83 -2.53
C ARG A 88 2.11 11.67 -1.83
N PHE A 89 1.58 12.76 -1.28
CA PHE A 89 0.22 12.77 -0.73
C PHE A 89 -0.82 12.55 -1.85
N VAL A 90 -1.87 11.83 -1.50
CA VAL A 90 -3.06 11.70 -2.36
C VAL A 90 -3.99 12.87 -2.09
N SER A 91 -4.44 13.54 -3.15
CA SER A 91 -5.42 14.62 -3.04
C SER A 91 -6.84 14.07 -3.02
N PHE A 92 -7.72 14.65 -2.20
CA PHE A 92 -9.13 14.24 -2.05
C PHE A 92 -10.10 15.34 -2.51
N ASP A 93 -9.71 16.13 -3.51
CA ASP A 93 -10.40 17.38 -3.89
C ASP A 93 -11.84 17.18 -4.40
N ARG A 94 -12.20 15.96 -4.81
CA ARG A 94 -13.46 15.69 -5.51
C ARG A 94 -14.38 14.69 -4.80
N GLU A 95 -13.89 13.95 -3.81
CA GLU A 95 -14.60 12.79 -3.26
C GLU A 95 -14.45 12.63 -1.74
N LYS A 96 -15.29 11.77 -1.16
CA LYS A 96 -15.31 11.48 0.27
C LYS A 96 -14.43 10.26 0.58
N LEU A 97 -13.50 10.42 1.52
CA LEU A 97 -12.75 9.31 2.09
C LEU A 97 -13.49 8.73 3.30
N ILE A 98 -13.70 7.41 3.32
CA ILE A 98 -14.27 6.69 4.46
C ILE A 98 -13.26 5.65 4.93
N VAL A 99 -12.87 5.72 6.20
CA VAL A 99 -11.99 4.74 6.85
C VAL A 99 -12.75 4.07 7.99
N LYS A 100 -12.78 2.74 7.98
CA LYS A 100 -13.38 1.94 9.06
C LYS A 100 -12.29 1.18 9.80
N LEU A 101 -12.11 1.49 11.08
CA LEU A 101 -11.13 0.83 11.95
C LEU A 101 -11.85 -0.10 12.95
N HIS A 102 -11.36 -1.33 13.09
CA HIS A 102 -11.86 -2.30 14.06
C HIS A 102 -10.84 -2.49 15.18
N PHE A 103 -11.24 -2.20 16.42
CA PHE A 103 -10.42 -2.41 17.62
C PHE A 103 -10.91 -3.64 18.37
N ARG A 104 -9.98 -4.52 18.75
CA ARG A 104 -10.27 -5.74 19.51
C ARG A 104 -9.26 -5.90 20.64
N LEU A 105 -9.75 -6.19 21.85
CA LEU A 105 -8.89 -6.64 22.94
C LEU A 105 -8.33 -8.03 22.59
N LYS A 106 -7.01 -8.16 22.59
CA LYS A 106 -6.34 -9.45 22.47
C LYS A 106 -6.48 -10.16 23.81
N HIS A 107 -7.35 -11.16 23.88
CA HIS A 107 -7.31 -12.11 25.00
C HIS A 107 -6.01 -12.91 24.87
N LEU A 108 -5.21 -12.85 25.93
CA LEU A 108 -3.99 -13.65 26.09
C LEU A 108 -4.35 -15.09 26.46
#